data_AF-A0A3C0P0L4-F1
#
_entry.id   AF-A0A3C0P0L4-F1
#
_cell.length_a   1.000
_cell.length_b   1.000
_cell.length_c   1.000
_cell.angle_alpha   90.00
_cell.angle_beta   90.00
_cell.angle_gamma   90.00
#
_symmetry.space_group_name_H-M   'P 1'
#
loop_
_entity.id
_entity.type
_entity.pdbx_description
1 polymer ?
#
loop_
_entity_poly.entity_id
_entity_poly.type
_entity_poly.pdbx_seq_one_letter_code
_entity_poly.pdbx_strand_id
1 'polypeptide(L)' 'MERERQGAKMGLFDITDEKLRGFYHRAWLECNRGFVDPRKHPYLDKALYIYAKEHGCSYDDALIFAKTGKKMGRLAR' A
#
# COMPACT_ATOMS: atom_id res chain seq x y z
N MET A 1 14.55 -25.90 -1.76
CA MET A 1 15.37 -24.75 -2.17
C MET A 1 14.52 -23.85 -3.06
N GLU A 2 14.87 -22.56 -3.11
CA GLU A 2 14.28 -21.52 -3.98
C GLU A 2 12.94 -20.91 -3.54
N ARG A 3 12.99 -20.11 -2.47
CA ARG A 3 12.26 -18.83 -2.47
C ARG A 3 13.20 -17.69 -2.09
N GLU A 4 14.37 -17.68 -2.72
CA GLU A 4 15.14 -16.45 -2.88
C GLU A 4 14.46 -15.65 -4.01
N ARG A 5 13.27 -15.10 -3.74
CA ARG A 5 12.78 -13.96 -4.51
C ARG A 5 13.56 -12.74 -4.05
N GLN A 6 14.80 -12.71 -4.54
CA GLN A 6 15.47 -11.55 -5.09
C GLN A 6 15.05 -10.23 -4.44
N GLY A 7 15.91 -9.74 -3.54
CA GLY A 7 16.05 -8.32 -3.25
C GLY A 7 16.51 -7.57 -4.51
N ALA A 8 15.63 -7.50 -5.50
CA ALA A 8 15.83 -6.71 -6.71
C ALA A 8 15.53 -5.26 -6.35
N LYS A 9 16.59 -4.45 -6.27
CA LYS A 9 16.58 -2.99 -6.45
C LYS A 9 15.25 -2.34 -6.04
N MET A 10 15.01 -2.15 -4.74
CA MET A 10 14.01 -1.15 -4.34
C MET A 10 14.55 0.19 -4.80
N GLY A 11 14.13 0.65 -5.97
CA GLY A 11 14.25 2.04 -6.32
C GLY A 11 13.64 2.86 -5.19
N LEU A 12 14.17 4.07 -4.99
CA LEU A 12 13.68 5.00 -3.95
C LEU A 12 12.14 5.16 -3.99
N PHE A 13 11.55 4.91 -5.17
CA PHE A 13 10.14 5.06 -5.50
C PHE A 13 9.28 3.78 -5.41
N ASP A 14 9.87 2.61 -5.16
CA ASP A 14 9.10 1.36 -5.00
C ASP A 14 8.25 1.39 -3.73
N ILE A 15 6.98 0.98 -3.86
CA ILE A 15 5.99 0.96 -2.77
C ILE A 15 5.88 -0.46 -2.24
N THR A 16 6.61 -0.74 -1.16
CA THR A 16 6.52 -2.02 -0.47
C THR A 16 5.26 -2.10 0.41
N ASP A 17 4.89 -3.33 0.78
CA ASP A 17 3.82 -3.62 1.74
C ASP A 17 3.93 -2.76 3.02
N GLU A 18 5.16 -2.62 3.55
CA GLU A 18 5.43 -1.86 4.78
C GLU A 18 5.32 -0.35 4.55
N LYS A 19 5.89 0.17 3.45
CA LYS A 19 5.76 1.59 3.09
C LYS A 19 4.31 2.00 2.91
N LEU A 20 3.52 1.18 2.21
CA LEU A 20 2.11 1.49 1.94
C LEU A 20 1.30 1.60 3.24
N ARG A 21 1.51 0.64 4.16
CA ARG A 21 0.89 0.67 5.49
C ARG A 21 1.38 1.86 6.33
N GLY A 22 2.66 2.20 6.23
CA GLY A 22 3.23 3.37 6.90
C GLY A 22 2.60 4.69 6.42
N PHE A 23 2.37 4.85 5.11
CA PHE A 23 1.68 6.02 4.57
C PHE A 23 0.22 6.10 5.05
N TYR A 24 -0.49 4.97 5.09
CA TYR A 24 -1.85 4.95 5.63
C TYR A 24 -1.87 5.31 7.12
N HIS A 25 -0.94 4.76 7.91
CA HIS A 25 -0.84 5.08 9.33
C HIS A 25 -0.54 6.57 9.55
N ARG A 26 0.34 7.17 8.74
CA ARG A 26 0.61 8.61 8.81
C ARG A 26 -0.67 9.43 8.54
N ALA A 27 -1.38 9.11 7.46
CA ALA A 27 -2.64 9.78 7.13
C ALA A 27 -3.68 9.60 8.26
N TRP A 28 -3.71 8.42 8.88
CA TRP A 28 -4.58 8.14 10.02
C TRP A 28 -4.26 9.02 11.24
N LEU A 29 -2.97 9.27 11.53
CA LEU A 29 -2.57 10.22 12.57
C LEU A 29 -2.93 11.66 12.19
N GLU A 30 -2.72 12.06 10.92
CA GLU A 30 -3.07 13.39 10.41
C GLU A 30 -4.60 13.65 10.51
N CYS A 31 -5.43 12.62 10.33
CA CYS A 31 -6.88 12.67 10.54
C CYS A 31 -7.30 12.51 12.02
N ASN A 32 -6.39 12.67 12.98
CA ASN A 32 -6.64 12.48 14.41
C ASN A 32 -7.27 11.11 14.75
N ARG A 33 -6.76 10.05 14.12
CA ARG A 33 -7.25 8.66 14.21
C ARG A 33 -8.70 8.46 13.70
N GLY A 34 -9.20 9.42 12.93
CA GLY A 34 -10.52 9.38 12.30
C GLY A 34 -10.55 8.68 10.93
N PHE A 35 -11.55 9.01 10.13
CA PHE A 35 -11.68 8.53 8.76
C PHE A 35 -10.60 9.13 7.86
N VAL A 36 -9.82 8.26 7.20
CA VAL A 36 -8.80 8.66 6.22
C VAL A 36 -9.44 8.67 4.84
N ASP A 37 -9.48 9.84 4.23
CA ASP A 37 -9.82 10.01 2.82
C ASP A 37 -8.52 10.04 1.99
N PRO A 38 -8.16 8.97 1.26
CA PRO A 38 -6.90 8.89 0.53
C PRO A 38 -6.70 10.05 -0.46
N ARG A 39 -7.78 10.58 -1.04
CA ARG A 39 -7.72 11.68 -2.02
C ARG A 39 -7.26 12.99 -1.39
N LYS A 40 -7.39 13.14 -0.08
CA LYS A 40 -6.87 14.30 0.68
C LYS A 40 -5.39 14.16 1.02
N HIS A 41 -4.79 12.98 0.81
CA HIS A 41 -3.38 12.69 1.07
C HIS A 41 -2.71 12.25 -0.24
N PRO A 42 -2.21 13.18 -1.07
CA PRO A 42 -1.66 12.86 -2.39
C PRO A 42 -0.54 11.82 -2.38
N TYR A 43 0.22 11.75 -1.28
CA TYR A 43 1.27 10.75 -1.09
C TYR A 43 0.69 9.33 -0.92
N LEU A 44 -0.42 9.20 -0.20
CA LEU A 44 -1.11 7.94 0.03
C LEU A 44 -1.85 7.50 -1.23
N ASP A 45 -2.57 8.43 -1.89
CA ASP A 45 -3.25 8.16 -3.16
C ASP A 45 -2.29 7.65 -4.22
N LYS A 46 -1.16 8.34 -4.42
CA LYS A 46 -0.14 7.92 -5.38
C LYS A 46 0.48 6.59 -5.00
N ALA A 47 0.75 6.35 -3.71
CA ALA A 47 1.29 5.07 -3.25
C ALA A 47 0.31 3.91 -3.49
N LEU A 48 -0.98 4.10 -3.22
CA LEU A 48 -2.03 3.13 -3.47
C LEU A 48 -2.14 2.81 -4.96
N TYR A 49 -2.08 3.83 -5.82
CA TYR A 49 -2.13 3.65 -7.27
C TYR A 49 -0.92 2.87 -7.79
N ILE A 50 0.29 3.22 -7.35
CA ILE A 50 1.52 2.51 -7.73
C ILE A 50 1.44 1.05 -7.27
N TYR A 51 1.12 0.82 -6.00
CA TYR A 51 0.99 -0.53 -5.45
C TYR A 51 -0.05 -1.37 -6.21
N ALA A 52 -1.21 -0.79 -6.52
CA ALA A 52 -2.25 -1.46 -7.28
C ALA A 52 -1.77 -1.89 -8.67
N LYS A 53 -1.00 -1.03 -9.36
CA LYS A 53 -0.43 -1.33 -10.67
C LYS A 53 0.64 -2.41 -10.60
N GLU A 54 1.54 -2.36 -9.62
CA GLU A 54 2.62 -3.34 -9.46
C GLU A 54 2.10 -4.73 -9.09
N HIS A 55 1.09 -4.80 -8.23
CA HIS A 55 0.51 -6.05 -7.74
C HIS A 55 -0.70 -6.53 -8.55
N GLY A 56 -1.12 -5.79 -9.59
CA GLY A 56 -2.26 -6.13 -10.45
C GLY A 56 -3.61 -6.18 -9.71
N CYS A 57 -3.73 -5.46 -8.60
CA CYS A 57 -4.95 -5.38 -7.79
C CYS A 57 -5.73 -4.08 -8.01
N SER A 58 -6.91 -3.98 -7.42
CA SER A 58 -7.73 -2.77 -7.50
C SER A 58 -7.23 -1.73 -6.50
N TYR A 59 -7.54 -0.45 -6.73
CA TYR A 59 -7.24 0.62 -5.78
C TYR A 59 -7.85 0.33 -4.40
N ASP A 60 -9.11 -0.14 -4.35
CA ASP A 60 -9.77 -0.54 -3.11
C ASP A 60 -9.08 -1.71 -2.41
N ASP A 61 -8.57 -2.69 -3.16
CA ASP A 61 -7.80 -3.81 -2.59
C ASP A 61 -6.52 -3.31 -1.92
N ALA A 62 -5.80 -2.39 -2.57
CA ALA A 62 -4.61 -1.75 -2.02
C ALA A 62 -4.95 -0.93 -0.77
N LEU A 63 -6.08 -0.22 -0.75
CA LEU A 63 -6.52 0.58 0.39
C LEU A 63 -6.91 -0.29 1.58
N ILE A 64 -7.66 -1.36 1.34
CA ILE A 64 -8.01 -2.35 2.36
C ILE A 64 -6.74 -2.96 2.94
N PHE A 65 -5.77 -3.31 2.08
CA PHE A 65 -4.49 -3.84 2.53
C PHE A 65 -3.70 -2.82 3.37
N ALA A 66 -3.60 -1.56 2.93
CA ALA A 66 -2.91 -0.50 3.66
C ALA A 66 -3.52 -0.26 5.06
N LYS A 67 -4.85 -0.34 5.16
CA LYS A 67 -5.60 -0.17 6.40
C LYS A 67 -5.50 -1.37 7.35
N THR A 68 -5.68 -2.57 6.82
CA THR A 68 -5.89 -3.78 7.64
C THR A 68 -4.66 -4.68 7.74
N GLY A 69 -3.68 -4.50 6.85
CA GLY A 69 -2.57 -5.42 6.63
C GLY A 69 -3.00 -6.76 6.02
N LYS A 70 -4.29 -6.97 5.72
CA LYS A 70 -4.81 -8.20 5.14
C LYS A 70 -4.84 -8.09 3.64
N LYS A 71 -4.13 -9.01 2.98
CA LYS A 71 -4.22 -9.18 1.53
C LYS A 71 -5.57 -9.82 1.21
N MET A 72 -6.41 -9.12 0.45
CA MET A 72 -7.74 -9.58 0.05
C MET A 72 -7.88 -9.54 -1.48
N GLY A 73 -8.87 -10.26 -2.00
CA GLY A 73 -9.15 -10.30 -3.43
C GLY A 73 -7.96 -10.83 -4.24
N ARG A 74 -7.49 -10.05 -5.22
CA ARG A 74 -6.35 -10.43 -6.07
C ARG A 74 -5.02 -10.48 -5.32
N LEU A 75 -4.91 -9.82 -4.17
CA LEU A 75 -3.69 -9.84 -3.34
C LEU A 75 -3.54 -11.13 -2.51
N ALA A 76 -4.61 -11.91 -2.35
CA ALA A 76 -4.60 -13.13 -1.54
C ALA A 76 -4.10 -14.38 -2.30
N ARG A 77 -3.69 -14.23 -3.56
CA ARG A 77 -3.25 -15.33 -4.45
C ARG A 77 -1.76 -15.63 -4.34
#